data_AF-A0A2N3GW92-F1
#
_entry.id   AF-A0A2N3GW92-F1
#
_cell.length_a   1.000
_cell.length_b   1.000
_cell.length_c   1.000
_cell.angle_alpha   90.00
_cell.angle_beta   90.00
_cell.angle_gamma   90.00
#
_symmetry.space_group_name_H-M   'P 1'
#
loop_
_entity.id
_entity.type
_entity.pdbx_description
1 polymer ?
#
loop_
_entity_poly.entity_id
_entity_poly.type
_entity_poly.pdbx_seq_one_letter_code
_entity_poly.pdbx_strand_id
1 'polypeptide(L)'
;MIAGVLVVLVSAVAVIVPLVQTSTPEFFSRYHLLNRRYVNLGNSAHEGIGCRACHETDALRNGVALIGDYYASFVKTGPTPQYFTFSPPRNEACLNCHRDDWSSDATRTARIPHPAHERVSTETRTCVECHKWTAHFETYMDKHKQMPFSGVCVAYGCHVGTKTTEQCFDCHHVLHESADQWKTAHVAVVQKVGQNGCLESCHTVAQCQQCHTTGTVPKFTGLTIEIGMKSIEALHVKPDWTKTYHGAEALKSRERCLLCHQSEGECQECHLQRPEFHGSTDTWIGRHKNFTKRVDDPRCLECHEKASCTDCHDQFKEMK
;
A
#
# COMPACT_ATOMS: atom_id res chain seq x y z
N MET A 1 24.99 10.50 -50.77
CA MET A 1 25.10 9.42 -49.76
C MET A 1 25.50 9.94 -48.38
N ILE A 2 26.55 10.76 -48.25
CA ILE A 2 27.05 11.26 -46.94
C ILE A 2 26.00 12.06 -46.16
N ALA A 3 25.25 12.95 -46.79
CA ALA A 3 24.18 13.71 -46.14
C ALA A 3 23.02 12.84 -45.63
N GLY A 4 22.66 11.78 -46.36
CA GLY A 4 21.62 10.83 -45.94
C GLY A 4 22.03 10.00 -44.73
N VAL A 5 23.31 9.59 -44.67
CA VAL A 5 23.87 8.86 -43.53
C VAL A 5 23.93 9.73 -42.27
N LEU A 6 24.31 11.01 -42.42
CA LEU A 6 24.33 11.97 -41.31
C LEU A 6 22.95 12.23 -40.72
N VAL A 7 21.92 12.41 -41.57
CA VAL A 7 20.54 12.63 -41.09
C VAL A 7 20.05 11.41 -40.32
N VAL A 8 20.27 10.19 -40.84
CA VAL A 8 19.87 8.95 -40.15
C VAL A 8 20.60 8.80 -38.81
N LEU A 9 21.90 9.11 -38.74
CA LEU A 9 22.66 9.06 -37.49
C LEU A 9 22.14 10.08 -36.46
N VAL A 10 21.88 11.32 -36.87
CA VAL A 10 21.35 12.37 -35.99
C VAL A 10 19.95 11.99 -35.49
N SER A 11 19.08 11.51 -36.36
CA SER A 11 17.74 11.05 -35.98
C SER A 11 17.79 9.84 -35.05
N ALA A 12 18.71 8.89 -35.28
CA ALA A 12 18.89 7.74 -34.40
C ALA A 12 19.39 8.17 -33.01
N VAL A 13 20.37 9.07 -32.94
CA VAL A 13 20.88 9.61 -31.67
C VAL A 13 19.79 10.37 -30.90
N ALA A 14 18.99 11.18 -31.60
CA ALA A 14 17.87 11.94 -31.03
C ALA A 14 16.75 11.05 -30.45
N VAL A 15 16.73 9.75 -30.76
CA VAL A 15 15.76 8.80 -30.20
C VAL A 15 16.41 7.88 -29.17
N ILE A 16 17.59 7.33 -29.48
CA ILE A 16 18.28 6.36 -28.62
C ILE A 16 18.74 7.01 -27.32
N VAL A 17 19.34 8.21 -27.37
CA VAL A 17 19.85 8.86 -26.15
C VAL A 17 18.72 9.15 -25.15
N PRO A 18 17.58 9.77 -25.55
CA PRO A 18 16.46 9.92 -24.64
C PRO A 18 15.97 8.60 -24.06
N LEU A 19 15.82 7.54 -24.86
CA LEU A 19 15.31 6.25 -24.39
C LEU A 19 16.25 5.58 -23.38
N VAL A 20 17.57 5.68 -23.58
CA VAL A 20 18.55 5.16 -22.63
C VAL A 20 18.51 5.99 -21.34
N GLN A 21 18.57 7.31 -21.44
CA GLN A 21 18.57 8.20 -20.26
C GLN A 21 17.28 8.04 -19.44
N THR A 22 16.12 8.04 -20.10
CA THR A 22 14.81 7.84 -19.47
C THR A 22 14.55 6.42 -18.97
N SER A 23 15.44 5.46 -19.23
CA SER A 23 15.39 4.12 -18.63
C SER A 23 16.15 4.03 -17.30
N THR A 24 16.95 5.05 -16.98
CA THR A 24 17.75 5.09 -15.76
C THR A 24 16.97 5.71 -14.59
N PRO A 25 17.13 5.20 -13.36
CA PRO A 25 16.52 5.80 -12.19
C PRO A 25 16.97 7.25 -11.93
N GLU A 26 18.19 7.62 -12.33
CA GLU A 26 18.77 8.97 -12.20
C GLU A 26 17.97 10.02 -12.96
N PHE A 27 17.42 9.66 -14.13
CA PHE A 27 16.55 10.55 -14.86
C PHE A 27 15.25 10.84 -14.10
N PHE A 28 14.74 9.92 -13.30
CA PHE A 28 13.52 10.14 -12.54
C PHE A 28 13.76 10.78 -11.17
N SER A 29 14.95 10.62 -10.58
CA SER A 29 15.27 11.19 -9.26
C SER A 29 15.20 12.73 -9.22
N ARG A 30 15.36 13.40 -10.37
CA ARG A 30 15.18 14.86 -10.49
C ARG A 30 13.74 15.35 -10.29
N TYR A 31 12.75 14.46 -10.36
CA TYR A 31 11.37 14.79 -10.04
C TYR A 31 11.13 14.59 -8.54
N HIS A 32 10.70 15.65 -7.85
CA HIS A 32 10.57 15.66 -6.39
C HIS A 32 9.74 14.48 -5.84
N LEU A 33 8.64 14.13 -6.49
CA LEU A 33 7.77 13.03 -6.04
C LEU A 33 8.31 11.64 -6.36
N LEU A 34 9.32 11.52 -7.23
CA LEU A 34 9.93 10.24 -7.61
C LEU A 34 11.25 9.98 -6.89
N ASN A 35 11.92 11.02 -6.36
CA ASN A 35 13.18 10.87 -5.64
C ASN A 35 13.09 9.87 -4.48
N ARG A 36 12.00 9.91 -3.71
CA ARG A 36 11.81 8.97 -2.59
C ARG A 36 11.64 7.53 -3.07
N ARG A 37 10.89 7.30 -4.15
CA ARG A 37 10.72 5.97 -4.76
C ARG A 37 12.04 5.43 -5.29
N TYR A 38 12.89 6.30 -5.83
CA TYR A 38 14.25 5.98 -6.23
C TYR A 38 15.12 5.56 -5.04
N VAL A 39 15.18 6.37 -3.99
CA VAL A 39 15.97 6.05 -2.78
C VAL A 39 15.55 4.71 -2.20
N ASN A 40 14.25 4.43 -2.16
CA ASN A 40 13.80 3.15 -1.62
C ASN A 40 14.12 1.96 -2.52
N LEU A 41 14.05 2.12 -3.86
CA LEU A 41 14.49 1.09 -4.81
C LEU A 41 15.98 0.77 -4.62
N GLY A 42 16.81 1.79 -4.45
CA GLY A 42 18.23 1.63 -4.16
C GLY A 42 18.53 0.93 -2.83
N ASN A 43 17.56 0.87 -1.91
CA ASN A 43 17.67 0.18 -0.62
C ASN A 43 16.91 -1.16 -0.60
N SER A 44 16.54 -1.70 -1.76
CA SER A 44 15.74 -2.92 -1.89
C SER A 44 16.54 -4.07 -2.50
N ALA A 45 15.98 -5.29 -2.50
CA ALA A 45 16.60 -6.41 -3.22
C ALA A 45 16.56 -6.24 -4.75
N HIS A 46 15.82 -5.22 -5.22
CA HIS A 46 15.67 -4.85 -6.63
C HIS A 46 16.58 -3.66 -7.01
N GLU A 47 17.61 -3.38 -6.20
CA GLU A 47 18.66 -2.41 -6.53
C GLU A 47 19.24 -2.71 -7.93
N GLY A 48 19.42 -1.67 -8.74
CA GLY A 48 19.96 -1.78 -10.10
C GLY A 48 18.94 -2.18 -11.19
N ILE A 49 17.69 -2.49 -10.84
CA ILE A 49 16.63 -2.73 -11.82
C ILE A 49 16.07 -1.40 -12.33
N GLY A 50 16.09 -1.19 -13.65
CA GLY A 50 15.53 0.02 -14.27
C GLY A 50 14.01 0.09 -14.13
N CYS A 51 13.46 1.30 -13.95
CA CYS A 51 12.04 1.50 -13.61
C CYS A 51 11.07 0.87 -14.63
N ARG A 52 11.46 0.85 -15.91
CA ARG A 52 10.66 0.28 -17.01
C ARG A 52 10.54 -1.23 -16.94
N ALA A 53 11.51 -1.93 -16.35
CA ALA A 53 11.43 -3.38 -16.21
C ALA A 53 10.16 -3.82 -15.44
N CYS A 54 9.68 -2.97 -14.52
CA CYS A 54 8.46 -3.20 -13.75
C CYS A 54 7.25 -2.41 -14.28
N HIS A 55 7.44 -1.16 -14.71
CA HIS A 55 6.33 -0.23 -15.01
C HIS A 55 5.97 -0.11 -16.49
N GLU A 56 6.59 -0.88 -17.38
CA GLU A 56 6.28 -0.86 -18.80
C GLU A 56 4.95 -1.58 -19.10
N THR A 57 4.00 -0.85 -19.68
CA THR A 57 2.66 -1.34 -20.03
C THR A 57 2.41 -1.35 -21.54
N ASP A 58 3.04 -0.43 -22.28
CA ASP A 58 3.02 -0.32 -23.74
C ASP A 58 4.35 0.29 -24.20
N ALA A 59 5.21 -0.51 -24.83
CA ALA A 59 6.57 -0.10 -25.16
C ALA A 59 6.64 1.09 -26.13
N LEU A 60 5.72 1.16 -27.08
CA LEU A 60 5.72 2.22 -28.10
C LEU A 60 5.21 3.52 -27.49
N ARG A 61 4.06 3.47 -26.82
CA ARG A 61 3.45 4.66 -26.20
C ARG A 61 4.34 5.21 -25.10
N ASN A 62 4.90 4.35 -24.26
CA ASN A 62 5.81 4.74 -23.19
C ASN A 62 7.09 5.34 -23.75
N GLY A 63 7.69 4.72 -24.79
CA GLY A 63 8.88 5.24 -25.44
C GLY A 63 8.69 6.66 -25.97
N VAL A 64 7.59 6.93 -26.68
CA VAL A 64 7.27 8.27 -27.20
C VAL A 64 7.08 9.28 -26.07
N ALA A 65 6.34 8.90 -25.01
CA ALA A 65 6.13 9.77 -23.86
C ALA A 65 7.46 10.12 -23.15
N LEU A 66 8.33 9.13 -22.96
CA LEU A 66 9.64 9.31 -22.33
C LEU A 66 10.59 10.20 -23.15
N ILE A 67 10.59 10.06 -24.48
CA ILE A 67 11.32 10.98 -25.37
C ILE A 67 10.80 12.41 -25.18
N GLY A 68 9.48 12.58 -25.11
CA GLY A 68 8.85 13.87 -24.83
C GLY A 68 9.31 14.46 -23.49
N ASP A 69 9.31 13.66 -22.42
CA ASP A 69 9.74 14.09 -21.09
C ASP A 69 11.23 14.40 -21.00
N TYR A 70 12.06 13.69 -21.77
CA TYR A 70 13.48 14.01 -21.88
C TYR A 70 13.67 15.43 -22.40
N TYR A 71 13.04 15.76 -23.52
CA TYR A 71 13.17 17.10 -24.10
C TYR A 71 12.47 18.19 -23.27
N ALA A 72 11.28 17.90 -22.72
CA ALA A 72 10.56 18.84 -21.88
C ALA A 72 11.33 19.21 -20.61
N SER A 73 12.09 18.26 -20.05
CA SER A 73 12.85 18.49 -18.82
C SER A 73 13.94 19.55 -18.91
N PHE A 74 14.43 19.86 -20.12
CA PHE A 74 15.39 20.97 -20.31
C PHE A 74 14.76 22.35 -20.12
N VAL A 75 13.44 22.45 -20.23
CA VAL A 75 12.71 23.72 -20.19
C VAL A 75 11.90 23.84 -18.90
N LYS A 76 11.32 22.73 -18.41
CA LYS A 76 10.49 22.72 -17.21
C LYS A 76 10.57 21.36 -16.52
N THR A 77 10.94 21.36 -15.24
CA THR A 77 10.85 20.18 -14.38
C THR A 77 9.78 20.42 -13.32
N GLY A 78 8.64 19.73 -13.46
CA GLY A 78 7.56 19.72 -12.47
C GLY A 78 7.77 18.69 -11.37
N PRO A 79 6.76 18.45 -10.52
CA PRO A 79 6.82 17.41 -9.48
C PRO A 79 6.84 15.98 -10.06
N THR A 80 6.34 15.79 -11.29
CA THR A 80 6.32 14.53 -12.06
C THR A 80 6.68 14.78 -13.53
N PRO A 81 6.97 13.74 -14.32
CA PRO A 81 7.03 13.83 -15.77
C PRO A 81 5.70 14.38 -16.34
N GLN A 82 5.78 15.02 -17.51
CA GLN A 82 4.65 15.67 -18.17
C GLN A 82 3.84 14.71 -19.04
N TYR A 83 4.51 13.78 -19.73
CA TYR A 83 3.87 12.89 -20.70
C TYR A 83 3.78 11.45 -20.22
N PHE A 84 4.83 10.95 -19.57
CA PHE A 84 4.91 9.59 -19.06
C PHE A 84 4.22 9.47 -17.70
N THR A 85 3.40 8.44 -17.55
CA THR A 85 2.71 8.13 -16.30
C THR A 85 3.06 6.71 -15.87
N PHE A 86 3.61 6.58 -14.66
CA PHE A 86 3.84 5.27 -14.05
C PHE A 86 2.51 4.62 -13.71
N SER A 87 2.19 3.53 -14.40
CA SER A 87 1.11 2.62 -13.99
C SER A 87 1.64 1.59 -13.01
N PRO A 88 0.80 1.02 -12.11
CA PRO A 88 1.20 -0.12 -11.28
C PRO A 88 1.77 -1.26 -12.15
N PRO A 89 2.83 -1.96 -11.70
CA PRO A 89 3.37 -3.11 -12.40
C PRO A 89 2.31 -4.20 -12.60
N ARG A 90 2.32 -4.84 -13.77
CA ARG A 90 1.46 -5.99 -14.04
C ARG A 90 2.18 -7.29 -13.67
N ASN A 91 1.42 -8.39 -13.55
CA ASN A 91 1.95 -9.70 -13.18
C ASN A 91 3.02 -10.18 -14.16
N GLU A 92 2.88 -9.85 -15.44
CA GLU A 92 3.83 -10.26 -16.48
C GLU A 92 5.24 -9.70 -16.20
N ALA A 93 5.34 -8.47 -15.69
CA ALA A 93 6.62 -7.87 -15.34
C ALA A 93 7.33 -8.65 -14.22
N CYS A 94 6.58 -9.08 -13.21
CA CYS A 94 7.10 -9.90 -12.11
C CYS A 94 7.49 -11.31 -12.61
N LEU A 95 6.61 -11.94 -13.40
CA LEU A 95 6.79 -13.29 -13.92
C LEU A 95 7.88 -13.40 -14.98
N ASN A 96 8.34 -12.29 -15.58
CA ASN A 96 9.50 -12.30 -16.47
C ASN A 96 10.79 -12.73 -15.75
N CYS A 97 10.90 -12.46 -14.45
CA CYS A 97 12.05 -12.85 -13.64
C CYS A 97 11.71 -13.95 -12.63
N HIS A 98 10.50 -13.97 -12.09
CA HIS A 98 10.16 -14.82 -10.96
C HIS A 98 9.37 -16.08 -11.32
N ARG A 99 9.11 -16.40 -12.60
CA ARG A 99 8.26 -17.53 -13.01
C ARG A 99 8.47 -18.83 -12.21
N ASP A 100 9.73 -19.16 -11.93
CA ASP A 100 10.10 -20.42 -11.29
C ASP A 100 10.14 -20.32 -9.74
N ASP A 101 10.23 -19.11 -9.19
CA ASP A 101 10.10 -18.82 -7.75
C ASP A 101 8.67 -19.09 -7.21
N TRP A 102 7.69 -19.26 -8.11
CA TRP A 102 6.27 -19.44 -7.81
C TRP A 102 5.76 -20.88 -8.00
N SER A 103 6.64 -21.85 -8.22
CA SER A 103 6.24 -23.26 -8.26
C SER A 103 5.77 -23.74 -6.88
N SER A 104 4.92 -24.78 -6.86
CA SER A 104 4.41 -25.41 -5.63
C SER A 104 5.51 -25.88 -4.66
N ASP A 105 6.72 -26.03 -5.18
CA ASP A 105 7.88 -26.60 -4.51
C ASP A 105 8.88 -25.52 -4.02
N ALA A 106 8.58 -24.24 -4.25
CA ALA A 106 9.45 -23.14 -3.84
C ALA A 106 9.51 -22.99 -2.31
N THR A 107 10.70 -23.01 -1.72
CA THR A 107 10.88 -22.79 -0.26
C THR A 107 10.45 -21.39 0.18
N ARG A 108 10.38 -20.43 -0.74
CA ARG A 108 9.97 -19.03 -0.50
C ARG A 108 8.48 -18.88 -0.26
N THR A 109 7.64 -19.84 -0.64
CA THR A 109 6.19 -19.80 -0.40
C THR A 109 5.82 -20.40 0.97
N ALA A 110 6.76 -20.99 1.72
CA ALA A 110 6.49 -21.74 2.96
C ALA A 110 5.80 -20.97 4.10
N ARG A 111 5.74 -19.63 4.04
CA ARG A 111 5.09 -18.79 5.06
C ARG A 111 3.59 -18.55 4.82
N ILE A 112 3.09 -18.77 3.61
CA ILE A 112 1.67 -18.78 3.29
C ILE A 112 1.40 -20.17 2.71
N PRO A 113 0.56 -21.02 3.33
CA PRO A 113 0.38 -22.39 2.87
C PRO A 113 0.09 -22.40 1.37
N HIS A 114 0.97 -23.06 0.60
CA HIS A 114 1.07 -22.94 -0.86
C HIS A 114 -0.28 -23.00 -1.60
N PRO A 115 -1.25 -23.86 -1.20
CA PRO A 115 -2.57 -23.90 -1.84
C PRO A 115 -3.41 -22.63 -1.67
N ALA A 116 -3.18 -21.86 -0.59
CA ALA A 116 -3.85 -20.58 -0.37
C ALA A 116 -3.21 -19.46 -1.21
N HIS A 117 -1.89 -19.48 -1.38
CA HIS A 117 -1.20 -18.47 -2.19
C HIS A 117 -1.55 -18.61 -3.68
N GLU A 118 -1.51 -19.84 -4.21
CA GLU A 118 -1.88 -20.15 -5.58
C GLU A 118 -3.34 -19.76 -5.86
N ARG A 119 -4.28 -20.20 -5.01
CA ARG A 119 -5.70 -19.83 -5.12
C ARG A 119 -5.92 -18.32 -5.11
N VAL A 120 -5.32 -17.58 -4.17
CA VAL A 120 -5.46 -16.12 -4.07
C VAL A 120 -4.86 -15.40 -5.29
N SER A 121 -3.77 -15.91 -5.86
CA SER A 121 -3.13 -15.36 -7.07
C SER A 121 -3.95 -15.60 -8.35
N THR A 122 -4.72 -16.69 -8.40
CA THR A 122 -5.57 -17.03 -9.55
C THR A 122 -6.92 -16.31 -9.59
N GLU A 123 -7.33 -15.65 -8.49
CA GLU A 123 -8.62 -14.94 -8.32
C GLU A 123 -8.65 -13.53 -8.95
N THR A 124 -7.89 -13.24 -10.01
CA THR A 124 -7.78 -11.93 -10.72
C THR A 124 -6.89 -10.85 -10.09
N ARG A 125 -6.22 -11.14 -8.96
CA ARG A 125 -5.36 -10.16 -8.27
C ARG A 125 -3.99 -10.00 -8.94
N THR A 126 -3.43 -8.79 -8.86
CA THR A 126 -2.05 -8.54 -9.30
C THR A 126 -1.02 -8.82 -8.21
N CYS A 127 0.21 -9.21 -8.57
CA CYS A 127 1.29 -9.51 -7.63
C CYS A 127 1.50 -8.35 -6.66
N VAL A 128 1.48 -7.11 -7.16
CA VAL A 128 1.70 -5.89 -6.38
C VAL A 128 0.51 -5.48 -5.50
N GLU A 129 -0.67 -6.10 -5.64
CA GLU A 129 -1.75 -5.90 -4.67
C GLU A 129 -1.40 -6.53 -3.32
N CYS A 130 -0.73 -7.68 -3.34
CA CYS A 130 -0.24 -8.35 -2.14
C CYS A 130 1.20 -7.93 -1.80
N HIS A 131 2.07 -7.87 -2.81
CA HIS A 131 3.48 -7.49 -2.69
C HIS A 131 3.69 -5.98 -2.87
N LYS A 132 2.80 -5.17 -2.30
CA LYS A 132 2.74 -3.71 -2.52
C LYS A 132 4.00 -2.93 -2.13
N TRP A 133 4.82 -3.51 -1.26
CA TRP A 133 6.05 -2.90 -0.76
C TRP A 133 7.31 -3.38 -1.48
N THR A 134 7.19 -4.32 -2.43
CA THR A 134 8.31 -4.78 -3.24
C THR A 134 8.97 -3.59 -3.93
N ALA A 135 10.31 -3.58 -3.95
CA ALA A 135 11.16 -2.56 -4.55
C ALA A 135 11.09 -1.17 -3.88
N HIS A 136 9.92 -0.57 -3.69
CA HIS A 136 9.82 0.79 -3.17
C HIS A 136 9.71 0.90 -1.66
N PHE A 137 9.61 -0.20 -0.92
CA PHE A 137 9.60 -0.24 0.54
C PHE A 137 10.02 -1.62 1.06
N GLU A 138 10.94 -2.34 0.41
CA GLU A 138 11.14 -3.76 0.71
C GLU A 138 11.69 -4.03 2.12
N THR A 139 12.47 -3.10 2.68
CA THR A 139 12.90 -3.12 4.09
C THR A 139 11.72 -3.11 5.08
N TYR A 140 10.55 -2.67 4.64
CA TYR A 140 9.30 -2.76 5.38
C TYR A 140 8.89 -4.23 5.61
N MET A 141 9.11 -5.11 4.63
CA MET A 141 8.78 -6.53 4.74
C MET A 141 9.58 -7.23 5.84
N ASP A 142 10.84 -6.84 6.05
CA ASP A 142 11.66 -7.37 7.14
C ASP A 142 11.07 -7.06 8.51
N LYS A 143 10.54 -5.85 8.67
CA LYS A 143 9.88 -5.46 9.91
C LYS A 143 8.51 -6.12 10.10
N HIS A 144 7.88 -6.62 9.03
CA HIS A 144 6.60 -7.34 9.09
C HIS A 144 6.76 -8.82 9.43
N LYS A 145 7.99 -9.35 9.40
CA LYS A 145 8.28 -10.75 9.82
C LYS A 145 7.85 -11.05 11.26
N GLN A 146 7.70 -10.01 12.09
CA GLN A 146 7.29 -10.11 13.50
C GLN A 146 5.83 -9.68 13.73
N MET A 147 5.13 -9.26 12.68
CA MET A 147 3.73 -8.86 12.79
C MET A 147 2.87 -10.09 13.06
N PRO A 148 1.91 -10.02 14.00
CA PRO A 148 0.94 -11.10 14.16
C PRO A 148 0.19 -11.42 12.88
N PHE A 149 -0.11 -12.70 12.68
CA PHE A 149 -0.72 -13.26 11.47
C PHE A 149 -1.99 -12.51 11.01
N SER A 150 -2.82 -12.05 11.96
CA SER A 150 -4.02 -11.25 11.67
C SER A 150 -3.72 -9.87 11.07
N GLY A 151 -2.69 -9.22 11.62
CA GLY A 151 -2.19 -7.93 11.17
C GLY A 151 -1.66 -8.01 9.75
N VAL A 152 -1.05 -9.13 9.36
CA VAL A 152 -0.60 -9.35 7.97
C VAL A 152 -1.81 -9.34 7.01
N CYS A 153 -2.89 -10.03 7.33
CA CYS A 153 -4.07 -10.11 6.46
C CYS A 153 -4.78 -8.75 6.24
N VAL A 154 -4.78 -7.89 7.26
CA VAL A 154 -5.40 -6.55 7.20
C VAL A 154 -4.43 -5.50 6.67
N ALA A 155 -3.19 -5.49 7.13
CA ALA A 155 -2.17 -4.52 6.71
C ALA A 155 -1.71 -4.72 5.26
N TYR A 156 -1.66 -5.97 4.77
CA TYR A 156 -1.36 -6.28 3.36
C TYR A 156 -2.57 -6.13 2.45
N GLY A 157 -3.77 -5.82 2.97
CA GLY A 157 -4.95 -5.59 2.14
C GLY A 157 -5.61 -6.86 1.59
N CYS A 158 -5.10 -8.06 1.91
CA CYS A 158 -5.59 -9.34 1.37
C CYS A 158 -7.10 -9.55 1.58
N HIS A 159 -7.67 -8.99 2.65
CA HIS A 159 -9.10 -9.08 2.97
C HIS A 159 -9.80 -7.73 3.11
N VAL A 160 -9.09 -6.61 2.90
CA VAL A 160 -9.66 -5.26 2.99
C VAL A 160 -10.71 -5.10 1.89
N GLY A 161 -11.96 -4.84 2.29
CA GLY A 161 -13.10 -4.68 1.38
C GLY A 161 -13.62 -5.96 0.71
N THR A 162 -13.06 -7.15 1.01
CA THR A 162 -13.44 -8.42 0.35
C THR A 162 -13.92 -9.51 1.31
N LYS A 163 -13.74 -9.34 2.62
CA LYS A 163 -14.30 -10.22 3.65
C LYS A 163 -15.19 -9.42 4.61
N THR A 164 -16.29 -10.03 5.04
CA THR A 164 -17.13 -9.48 6.11
C THR A 164 -16.51 -9.77 7.48
N THR A 165 -16.91 -9.02 8.51
CA THR A 165 -16.50 -9.25 9.89
C THR A 165 -16.77 -10.69 10.34
N GLU A 166 -17.91 -11.29 9.96
CA GLU A 166 -18.18 -12.71 10.25
C GLU A 166 -17.15 -13.66 9.64
N GLN A 167 -16.70 -13.40 8.42
CA GLN A 167 -15.72 -14.27 7.75
C GLN A 167 -14.32 -14.18 8.36
N CYS A 168 -14.01 -13.08 9.06
CA CYS A 168 -12.77 -12.99 9.85
C CYS A 168 -12.81 -13.97 11.04
N PHE A 169 -14.00 -14.26 11.59
CA PHE A 169 -14.16 -15.16 12.72
C PHE A 169 -13.96 -16.63 12.37
N ASP A 170 -13.98 -17.01 11.09
CA ASP A 170 -13.59 -18.35 10.64
C ASP A 170 -12.15 -18.70 11.09
N CYS A 171 -11.26 -17.71 11.18
CA CYS A 171 -9.88 -17.90 11.66
C CYS A 171 -9.62 -17.16 13.00
N HIS A 172 -10.32 -16.05 13.25
CA HIS A 172 -10.23 -15.25 14.48
C HIS A 172 -11.44 -15.47 15.40
N HIS A 173 -11.81 -16.73 15.64
CA HIS A 173 -12.99 -17.09 16.44
C HIS A 173 -12.91 -16.64 17.92
N VAL A 174 -11.72 -16.31 18.43
CA VAL A 174 -11.51 -15.68 19.75
C VAL A 174 -12.11 -14.26 19.85
N LEU A 175 -12.47 -13.67 18.72
CA LEU A 175 -13.12 -12.36 18.67
C LEU A 175 -14.62 -12.42 18.97
N HIS A 176 -15.22 -13.62 19.09
CA HIS A 176 -16.62 -13.76 19.53
C HIS A 176 -16.80 -13.33 20.99
N GLU A 177 -17.87 -12.59 21.27
CA GLU A 177 -18.10 -11.98 22.57
C GLU A 177 -18.68 -12.96 23.61
N SER A 178 -19.20 -14.12 23.19
CA SER A 178 -19.80 -15.11 24.10
C SER A 178 -19.26 -16.54 23.92
N ALA A 179 -19.16 -17.25 25.05
CA ALA A 179 -18.73 -18.64 25.08
C ALA A 179 -19.68 -19.59 24.32
N ASP A 180 -20.97 -19.25 24.21
CA ASP A 180 -21.96 -20.06 23.50
C ASP A 180 -21.85 -19.94 21.98
N GLN A 181 -21.53 -18.73 21.48
CA GLN A 181 -21.13 -18.56 20.07
C GLN A 181 -19.84 -19.32 19.79
N TRP A 182 -18.85 -19.21 20.70
CA TRP A 182 -17.57 -19.89 20.54
C TRP A 182 -17.75 -21.41 20.42
N LYS A 183 -18.53 -22.06 21.29
CA LYS A 183 -18.74 -23.52 21.24
C LYS A 183 -19.36 -24.01 19.92
N THR A 184 -20.22 -23.21 19.30
CA THR A 184 -20.89 -23.60 18.04
C THR A 184 -20.00 -23.32 16.84
N ALA A 185 -19.42 -22.12 16.76
CA ALA A 185 -18.59 -21.69 15.65
C ALA A 185 -17.21 -22.38 15.64
N HIS A 186 -16.57 -22.54 16.80
CA HIS A 186 -15.27 -23.19 16.92
C HIS A 186 -15.31 -24.63 16.41
N VAL A 187 -16.36 -25.39 16.76
CA VAL A 187 -16.51 -26.78 16.27
C VAL A 187 -16.63 -26.82 14.75
N ALA A 188 -17.45 -25.94 14.16
CA ALA A 188 -17.62 -25.86 12.71
C ALA A 188 -16.31 -25.50 11.98
N VAL A 189 -15.52 -24.58 12.55
CA VAL A 189 -14.21 -24.19 12.02
C VAL A 189 -13.23 -25.36 12.11
N VAL A 190 -13.09 -26.00 13.28
CA VAL A 190 -12.15 -27.13 13.45
C VAL A 190 -12.51 -28.30 12.51
N GLN A 191 -13.80 -28.56 12.29
CA GLN A 191 -14.27 -29.56 11.33
C GLN A 191 -13.92 -29.22 9.88
N LYS A 192 -13.97 -27.93 9.51
CA LYS A 192 -13.70 -27.45 8.15
C LYS A 192 -12.21 -27.34 7.84
N VAL A 193 -11.42 -26.87 8.79
CA VAL A 193 -10.00 -26.50 8.59
C VAL A 193 -9.04 -27.58 9.09
N GLY A 194 -9.51 -28.44 10.00
CA GLY A 194 -8.69 -29.48 10.64
C GLY A 194 -7.80 -28.95 11.76
N GLN A 195 -7.37 -29.84 12.65
CA GLN A 195 -6.63 -29.46 13.86
C GLN A 195 -5.18 -28.99 13.61
N ASN A 196 -4.54 -29.45 12.53
CA ASN A 196 -3.13 -29.17 12.28
C ASN A 196 -2.88 -27.68 12.03
N GLY A 197 -3.74 -27.04 11.22
CA GLY A 197 -3.63 -25.59 10.95
C GLY A 197 -3.81 -24.71 12.20
N CYS A 198 -4.48 -25.21 13.24
CA CYS A 198 -4.64 -24.51 14.52
C CYS A 198 -3.38 -24.63 15.40
N LEU A 199 -2.74 -25.81 15.41
CA LEU A 199 -1.60 -26.15 16.26
C LEU A 199 -0.26 -25.59 15.73
N GLU A 200 -0.17 -25.33 14.44
CA GLU A 200 1.07 -24.88 13.79
C GLU A 200 1.47 -23.44 14.15
N SER A 201 0.58 -22.62 14.73
CA SER A 201 0.88 -21.20 14.94
C SER A 201 0.21 -20.52 16.13
N CYS A 202 -0.95 -20.98 16.61
CA CYS A 202 -1.74 -20.20 17.58
C CYS A 202 -2.21 -20.98 18.80
N HIS A 203 -2.33 -22.31 18.70
CA HIS A 203 -2.85 -23.16 19.77
C HIS A 203 -1.86 -24.22 20.23
N THR A 204 -2.06 -24.69 21.46
CA THR A 204 -1.35 -25.85 22.00
C THR A 204 -2.32 -27.00 22.24
N VAL A 205 -1.81 -28.24 22.20
CA VAL A 205 -2.60 -29.44 22.47
C VAL A 205 -3.26 -29.39 23.86
N ALA A 206 -2.60 -28.77 24.85
CA ALA A 206 -3.13 -28.61 26.20
C ALA A 206 -4.44 -27.79 26.23
N GLN A 207 -4.59 -26.81 25.34
CA GLN A 207 -5.81 -25.99 25.25
C GLN A 207 -6.99 -26.82 24.70
N CYS A 208 -6.74 -27.66 23.69
CA CYS A 208 -7.75 -28.59 23.19
C CYS A 208 -8.19 -29.55 24.30
N GLN A 209 -7.22 -30.14 25.01
CA GLN A 209 -7.48 -31.06 26.10
C GLN A 209 -8.29 -30.40 27.22
N GLN A 210 -7.97 -29.17 27.62
CA GLN A 210 -8.71 -28.45 28.65
C GLN A 210 -10.21 -28.43 28.34
N CYS A 211 -10.60 -27.99 27.14
CA CYS A 211 -12.02 -27.93 26.79
C CYS A 211 -12.65 -29.33 26.68
N HIS A 212 -11.98 -30.28 26.02
CA HIS A 212 -12.53 -31.61 25.79
C HIS A 212 -12.62 -32.49 27.04
N THR A 213 -11.85 -32.16 28.08
CA THR A 213 -11.86 -32.90 29.36
C THR A 213 -12.64 -32.21 30.46
N THR A 214 -12.75 -30.86 30.43
CA THR A 214 -13.38 -30.10 31.51
C THR A 214 -14.62 -29.32 31.07
N GLY A 215 -14.88 -29.20 29.77
CA GLY A 215 -15.93 -28.32 29.22
C GLY A 215 -15.65 -26.82 29.36
N THR A 216 -14.51 -26.45 29.94
CA THR A 216 -14.12 -25.05 30.14
C THR A 216 -13.35 -24.55 28.91
N VAL A 217 -13.84 -23.44 28.33
CA VAL A 217 -13.17 -22.79 27.20
C VAL A 217 -11.80 -22.27 27.65
N PRO A 218 -10.70 -22.57 26.93
CA PRO A 218 -9.37 -22.11 27.28
C PRO A 218 -9.32 -20.58 27.21
N LYS A 219 -8.70 -19.95 28.21
CA LYS A 219 -8.32 -18.54 28.08
C LYS A 219 -7.05 -18.48 27.25
N PHE A 220 -7.16 -17.91 26.07
CA PHE A 220 -5.99 -17.54 25.28
C PHE A 220 -5.43 -16.25 25.90
N THR A 221 -4.16 -16.24 26.26
CA THR A 221 -3.47 -15.08 26.83
C THR A 221 -2.09 -15.00 26.20
N GLY A 222 -1.60 -13.80 25.91
CA GLY A 222 -0.28 -13.61 25.30
C GLY A 222 -0.26 -13.81 23.78
N LEU A 223 -1.43 -13.82 23.14
CA LEU A 223 -1.53 -13.68 21.69
C LEU A 223 -1.36 -12.20 21.35
N THR A 224 -0.53 -11.89 20.34
CA THR A 224 -0.25 -10.51 19.92
C THR A 224 -1.52 -9.74 19.50
N ILE A 225 -2.60 -10.45 19.15
CA ILE A 225 -3.92 -9.90 18.81
C ILE A 225 -4.63 -9.20 19.98
N GLU A 226 -4.20 -9.45 21.22
CA GLU A 226 -4.79 -8.86 22.44
C GLU A 226 -4.37 -7.39 22.63
N ILE A 227 -3.39 -6.90 21.88
CA ILE A 227 -2.90 -5.51 21.93
C ILE A 227 -3.79 -4.60 21.08
N GLY A 228 -5.07 -4.49 21.42
CA GLY A 228 -6.00 -3.52 20.80
C GLY A 228 -6.28 -3.72 19.30
N MET A 229 -5.70 -4.75 18.66
CA MET A 229 -5.77 -5.02 17.23
C MET A 229 -7.19 -5.31 16.76
N LYS A 230 -8.01 -6.00 17.57
CA LYS A 230 -9.43 -6.26 17.28
C LYS A 230 -10.20 -5.01 16.85
N SER A 231 -10.00 -3.90 17.57
CA SER A 231 -10.68 -2.63 17.28
C SER A 231 -10.18 -1.98 15.99
N ILE A 232 -8.89 -2.16 15.68
CA ILE A 232 -8.25 -1.62 14.49
C ILE A 232 -8.70 -2.42 13.26
N GLU A 233 -8.70 -3.76 13.34
CA GLU A 233 -9.11 -4.67 12.27
C GLU A 233 -10.57 -4.44 11.86
N ALA A 234 -11.48 -4.29 12.83
CA ALA A 234 -12.90 -4.03 12.57
C ALA A 234 -13.16 -2.69 11.84
N LEU A 235 -12.27 -1.71 12.00
CA LEU A 235 -12.34 -0.44 11.29
C LEU A 235 -11.79 -0.52 9.87
N HIS A 236 -10.72 -1.27 9.65
CA HIS A 236 -10.03 -1.37 8.35
C HIS A 236 -10.79 -2.22 7.31
N VAL A 237 -11.73 -3.07 7.75
CA VAL A 237 -12.60 -3.83 6.84
C VAL A 237 -13.79 -3.02 6.31
N LYS A 238 -14.00 -1.80 6.81
CA LYS A 238 -15.10 -0.94 6.34
C LYS A 238 -14.80 -0.48 4.89
N PRO A 239 -15.76 -0.60 3.95
CA PRO A 239 -15.54 -0.24 2.55
C PRO A 239 -15.19 1.23 2.34
N ASP A 240 -15.53 2.11 3.28
CA ASP A 240 -15.23 3.53 3.28
C ASP A 240 -14.18 3.92 4.32
N TRP A 241 -13.36 2.97 4.81
CA TRP A 241 -12.26 3.22 5.76
C TRP A 241 -11.44 4.46 5.39
N THR A 242 -10.84 4.48 4.20
CA THR A 242 -9.96 5.57 3.74
C THR A 242 -10.69 6.91 3.65
N LYS A 243 -11.97 6.90 3.27
CA LYS A 243 -12.77 8.12 3.03
C LYS A 243 -13.35 8.72 4.30
N THR A 244 -13.80 7.87 5.22
CA THR A 244 -14.65 8.28 6.34
C THR A 244 -13.92 8.18 7.68
N TYR A 245 -13.12 7.14 7.88
CA TYR A 245 -12.63 6.76 9.20
C TYR A 245 -11.13 7.02 9.38
N HIS A 246 -10.33 6.81 8.35
CA HIS A 246 -8.87 6.86 8.41
C HIS A 246 -8.36 8.17 9.03
N GLY A 247 -8.75 9.33 8.48
CA GLY A 247 -8.33 10.63 8.99
C GLY A 247 -8.86 10.92 10.40
N ALA A 248 -10.10 10.54 10.70
CA ALA A 248 -10.70 10.76 12.01
C ALA A 248 -10.03 9.93 13.11
N GLU A 249 -9.62 8.70 12.81
CA GLU A 249 -8.89 7.85 13.75
C GLU A 249 -7.41 8.28 13.88
N ALA A 250 -6.76 8.68 12.78
CA ALA A 250 -5.39 9.17 12.80
C ALA A 250 -5.23 10.42 13.70
N LEU A 251 -6.22 11.31 13.70
CA LEU A 251 -6.26 12.50 14.57
C LEU A 251 -6.36 12.14 16.07
N LYS A 252 -6.86 10.95 16.42
CA LYS A 252 -6.94 10.52 17.82
C LYS A 252 -5.61 10.02 18.34
N SER A 253 -4.89 9.22 17.54
CA SER A 253 -3.58 8.69 17.92
C SER A 253 -2.85 8.11 16.71
N ARG A 254 -1.84 8.83 16.23
CA ARG A 254 -0.95 8.34 15.16
C ARG A 254 -0.14 7.13 15.59
N GLU A 255 0.26 7.08 16.85
CA GLU A 255 1.04 5.96 17.43
C GLU A 255 0.31 4.61 17.30
N ARG A 256 -1.02 4.60 17.41
CA ARG A 256 -1.83 3.39 17.20
C ARG A 256 -1.77 2.89 15.76
N CYS A 257 -1.68 3.80 14.79
CA CYS A 257 -1.44 3.43 13.40
C CYS A 257 -0.06 2.79 13.26
N LEU A 258 0.94 3.32 13.96
CA LEU A 258 2.32 2.85 13.89
C LEU A 258 2.56 1.47 14.52
N LEU A 259 1.57 0.92 15.23
CA LEU A 259 1.58 -0.49 15.66
C LEU A 259 1.64 -1.46 14.47
N CYS A 260 1.13 -1.03 13.31
CA CYS A 260 1.15 -1.81 12.07
C CYS A 260 1.82 -1.06 10.90
N HIS A 261 1.69 0.26 10.84
CA HIS A 261 2.28 1.14 9.83
C HIS A 261 3.66 1.63 10.28
N GLN A 262 4.72 1.00 9.83
CA GLN A 262 6.04 1.15 10.48
C GLN A 262 6.81 2.44 10.17
N SER A 263 6.22 3.35 9.38
CA SER A 263 6.79 4.67 9.21
C SER A 263 5.73 5.74 8.96
N GLU A 264 5.97 6.96 9.45
CA GLU A 264 5.22 8.14 9.03
C GLU A 264 5.34 8.42 7.53
N GLY A 265 6.37 7.84 6.91
CA GLY A 265 6.58 7.88 5.48
C GLY A 265 5.40 7.34 4.68
N GLU A 266 4.64 6.38 5.18
CA GLU A 266 3.42 5.89 4.49
C GLU A 266 2.31 6.93 4.47
N CYS A 267 2.18 7.72 5.54
CA CYS A 267 1.23 8.84 5.58
C CYS A 267 1.61 9.89 4.54
N GLN A 268 2.91 10.18 4.42
CA GLN A 268 3.43 11.24 3.55
C GLN A 268 3.11 10.98 2.07
N GLU A 269 3.09 9.73 1.59
CA GLU A 269 2.87 9.47 0.16
C GLU A 269 1.48 9.93 -0.32
N CYS A 270 0.45 9.77 0.53
CA CYS A 270 -0.87 10.33 0.28
C CYS A 270 -0.97 11.81 0.71
N HIS A 271 -0.36 12.20 1.83
CA HIS A 271 -0.46 13.58 2.33
C HIS A 271 0.32 14.60 1.50
N LEU A 272 1.23 14.16 0.63
CA LEU A 272 1.87 14.98 -0.40
C LEU A 272 0.95 15.26 -1.59
N GLN A 273 -0.18 14.55 -1.71
CA GLN A 273 -1.14 14.75 -2.79
C GLN A 273 -2.24 15.71 -2.35
N ARG A 274 -2.54 16.70 -3.21
CA ARG A 274 -3.67 17.60 -3.00
C ARG A 274 -4.97 16.78 -3.05
N PRO A 275 -5.78 16.77 -1.96
CA PRO A 275 -7.00 15.96 -1.92
C PRO A 275 -8.04 16.39 -2.96
N GLU A 276 -8.80 15.42 -3.50
CA GLU A 276 -9.82 15.66 -4.53
C GLU A 276 -10.87 16.70 -4.13
N PHE A 277 -11.24 16.77 -2.84
CA PHE A 277 -12.20 17.75 -2.33
C PHE A 277 -11.75 19.21 -2.51
N HIS A 278 -10.48 19.46 -2.84
CA HIS A 278 -10.02 20.80 -3.20
C HIS A 278 -10.50 21.27 -4.57
N GLY A 279 -10.89 20.37 -5.48
CA GLY A 279 -11.34 20.72 -6.84
C GLY A 279 -10.35 21.57 -7.64
N SER A 280 -10.81 22.43 -8.56
CA SER A 280 -9.91 23.37 -9.27
C SER A 280 -9.40 24.47 -8.34
N THR A 281 -8.10 24.82 -8.47
CA THR A 281 -7.47 25.97 -7.78
C THR A 281 -8.20 27.27 -8.07
N ASP A 282 -8.70 27.44 -9.29
CA ASP A 282 -9.37 28.67 -9.75
C ASP A 282 -10.68 28.93 -8.99
N THR A 283 -11.27 27.87 -8.46
CA THR A 283 -12.57 27.93 -7.75
C THR A 283 -12.45 27.75 -6.23
N TRP A 284 -11.25 27.45 -5.73
CA TRP A 284 -11.04 27.04 -4.34
C TRP A 284 -11.48 28.12 -3.34
N ILE A 285 -11.10 29.38 -3.58
CA ILE A 285 -11.42 30.51 -2.70
C ILE A 285 -12.94 30.63 -2.49
N GLY A 286 -13.76 30.38 -3.51
CA GLY A 286 -15.22 30.46 -3.39
C GLY A 286 -15.86 29.30 -2.62
N ARG A 287 -15.26 28.10 -2.65
CA ARG A 287 -15.82 26.86 -2.08
C ARG A 287 -15.24 26.46 -0.72
N HIS A 288 -14.02 26.88 -0.38
CA HIS A 288 -13.33 26.41 0.83
C HIS A 288 -14.12 26.71 2.13
N LYS A 289 -14.88 27.81 2.14
CA LYS A 289 -15.81 28.19 3.22
C LYS A 289 -16.88 27.14 3.56
N ASN A 290 -17.18 26.23 2.64
CA ASN A 290 -18.15 25.16 2.84
C ASN A 290 -17.56 23.98 3.62
N PHE A 291 -16.23 23.88 3.73
CA PHE A 291 -15.54 22.77 4.38
C PHE A 291 -15.15 23.08 5.83
N THR A 292 -14.87 24.35 6.13
CA THR A 292 -14.64 24.81 7.50
C THR A 292 -15.03 26.27 7.70
N LYS A 293 -15.41 26.60 8.93
CA LYS A 293 -15.66 27.98 9.41
C LYS A 293 -14.53 28.49 10.31
N ARG A 294 -13.49 27.69 10.54
CA ARG A 294 -12.45 27.91 11.53
C ARG A 294 -11.09 28.02 10.85
N VAL A 295 -10.36 29.09 11.14
CA VAL A 295 -8.97 29.28 10.68
C VAL A 295 -8.00 28.31 11.36
N ASP A 296 -8.42 27.71 12.49
CA ASP A 296 -7.66 26.78 13.30
C ASP A 296 -8.18 25.33 13.19
N ASP A 297 -8.88 25.00 12.11
CA ASP A 297 -9.41 23.65 11.89
C ASP A 297 -8.27 22.62 11.77
N PRO A 298 -8.14 21.66 12.70
CA PRO A 298 -7.04 20.69 12.69
C PRO A 298 -6.94 19.90 11.39
N ARG A 299 -8.07 19.67 10.69
CA ARG A 299 -8.11 18.93 9.43
C ARG A 299 -7.40 19.67 8.29
N CYS A 300 -7.41 21.00 8.33
CA CYS A 300 -6.72 21.84 7.35
C CYS A 300 -5.26 22.05 7.75
N LEU A 301 -5.00 22.18 9.05
CA LEU A 301 -3.65 22.41 9.59
C LEU A 301 -2.72 21.20 9.44
N GLU A 302 -3.26 20.02 9.15
CA GLU A 302 -2.46 18.83 8.82
C GLU A 302 -1.57 19.03 7.57
N CYS A 303 -2.05 19.84 6.61
CA CYS A 303 -1.32 20.11 5.35
C CYS A 303 -0.92 21.59 5.19
N HIS A 304 -1.51 22.50 5.98
CA HIS A 304 -1.35 23.94 5.80
C HIS A 304 -0.87 24.61 7.08
N GLU A 305 0.02 25.59 6.93
CA GLU A 305 0.43 26.42 8.06
C GLU A 305 -0.69 27.37 8.47
N LYS A 306 -0.93 27.45 9.79
CA LYS A 306 -1.96 28.34 10.35
C LYS A 306 -1.76 29.80 9.94
N ALA A 307 -0.51 30.25 9.83
CA ALA A 307 -0.16 31.61 9.43
C ALA A 307 -0.78 31.98 8.07
N SER A 308 -0.72 31.09 7.08
CA SER A 308 -1.30 31.35 5.76
C SER A 308 -2.82 31.54 5.80
N CYS A 309 -3.52 30.80 6.67
CA CYS A 309 -4.95 30.97 6.90
C CYS A 309 -5.24 32.33 7.56
N THR A 310 -4.48 32.68 8.60
CA THR A 310 -4.65 33.95 9.32
C THR A 310 -4.40 35.15 8.41
N ASP A 311 -3.28 35.18 7.68
CA ASP A 311 -2.91 36.30 6.82
C ASP A 311 -3.96 36.59 5.75
N CYS A 312 -4.50 35.53 5.12
CA CYS A 312 -5.55 35.68 4.12
C CYS A 312 -6.87 36.14 4.76
N HIS A 313 -7.33 35.49 5.83
CA HIS A 313 -8.60 35.85 6.46
C HIS A 313 -8.57 37.22 7.14
N ASP A 314 -7.39 37.69 7.56
CA ASP A 314 -7.20 39.01 8.16
C ASP A 314 -7.37 40.13 7.12
N GLN A 315 -6.97 39.90 5.86
CA GLN A 315 -7.23 40.83 4.75
C GLN A 315 -8.72 41.07 4.49
N PHE A 316 -9.58 40.11 4.88
CA PHE A 316 -11.03 40.20 4.70
C PHE A 316 -11.79 40.48 6.01
N LYS A 317 -11.09 40.75 7.12
CA LYS A 317 -11.72 41.12 8.40
C LYS A 317 -12.52 42.42 8.32
N GLU A 318 -12.18 43.32 7.40
CA GLU A 318 -12.85 44.61 7.21
C GLU A 318 -14.17 44.53 6.41
N MET A 319 -14.53 43.36 5.87
CA MET A 319 -15.77 43.16 5.10
C MET A 319 -16.93 42.56 5.94
N LYS A 320 -16.88 42.69 7.27
CA LYS A 320 -17.94 42.25 8.19
C LYS A 320 -18.76 43.42 8.70
#